data_AF-S4Q085-F1
#
_entry.id   AF-S4Q085-F1
#
_cell.length_a   1.000
_cell.length_b   1.000
_cell.length_c   1.000
_cell.angle_alpha   90.00
_cell.angle_beta   90.00
_cell.angle_gamma   90.00
#
_symmetry.space_group_name_H-M   'P 1'
#
loop_
_entity.id
_entity.type
_entity.pdbx_description
1 polymer ?
#
loop_
_entity_poly.entity_id
_entity_poly.type
_entity_poly.pdbx_seq_one_letter_code
_entity_poly.pdbx_strand_id
1 'polypeptide(L)'
;MVLSSLQNWLSKAPNYTIFRVNKLTNFDINQLQKFLEEQSKELNSALIPDISFIQPDCVVVKQWPTDTVVERSGNEVIVDTICGAAVLRG
;
A
#
# COMPACT_ATOMS: atom_id res chain seq x y z
N MET A 1 13.00 -11.44 -25.17
CA MET A 1 12.76 -12.07 -23.85
C MET A 1 12.86 -11.07 -22.70
N VAL A 2 13.83 -10.14 -22.70
CA VAL A 2 13.98 -9.09 -21.65
C VAL A 2 12.87 -8.03 -21.68
N LEU A 3 12.38 -7.65 -22.86
CA LEU A 3 11.35 -6.61 -22.99
C LEU A 3 10.02 -7.01 -22.34
N SER A 4 9.61 -8.27 -22.49
CA SER A 4 8.36 -8.80 -21.96
C SER A 4 8.37 -8.90 -20.43
N SER A 5 9.52 -9.22 -19.82
CA SER A 5 9.64 -9.24 -18.36
C SER A 5 9.59 -7.84 -17.77
N LEU A 6 10.21 -6.86 -18.41
CA LEU A 6 10.16 -5.46 -17.97
C LEU A 6 8.74 -4.88 -18.08
N GLN A 7 8.05 -5.12 -19.20
CA GLN A 7 6.68 -4.64 -19.38
C GLN A 7 5.73 -5.21 -18.31
N ASN A 8 5.84 -6.51 -18.03
CA ASN A 8 5.06 -7.16 -16.98
C ASN A 8 5.42 -6.66 -15.57
N TRP A 9 6.65 -6.21 -15.36
CA TRP A 9 7.06 -5.60 -14.08
C TRP A 9 6.46 -4.20 -13.93
N LEU A 10 6.52 -3.36 -14.98
CA LEU A 10 5.98 -2.01 -14.99
C LEU A 10 4.44 -1.96 -14.89
N SER A 11 3.74 -3.03 -15.29
CA SER A 11 2.29 -3.11 -15.18
C SER A 11 1.79 -3.43 -13.76
N LYS A 12 2.69 -3.72 -12.82
CA LYS A 12 2.34 -4.04 -11.42
C LYS A 12 2.54 -2.83 -10.52
N ALA A 13 1.71 -2.73 -9.49
CA ALA A 13 1.94 -1.78 -8.42
C ALA A 13 3.24 -2.12 -7.66
N PRO A 14 3.97 -1.13 -7.14
CA PRO A 14 5.10 -1.38 -6.26
C PRO A 14 4.68 -2.12 -4.97
N ASN A 15 5.53 -3.01 -4.47
CA ASN A 15 5.28 -3.75 -3.21
C ASN A 15 5.46 -2.89 -1.94
N TYR A 16 5.87 -1.62 -2.10
CA TYR A 16 6.24 -0.73 -1.01
C TYR A 16 5.67 0.66 -1.27
N THR A 17 5.02 1.22 -0.25
CA THR A 17 4.61 2.62 -0.22
C THR A 17 5.60 3.40 0.63
N ILE A 18 6.14 4.48 0.07
CA ILE A 18 7.23 5.24 0.67
C ILE A 18 6.71 6.64 1.02
N PHE A 19 6.89 7.02 2.29
CA PHE A 19 6.53 8.32 2.81
C PHE A 19 7.77 9.07 3.28
N ARG A 20 7.84 10.35 2.91
CA ARG A 20 8.83 11.26 3.48
C ARG A 20 8.29 11.87 4.75
N VAL A 21 8.97 11.64 5.86
CA VAL A 21 8.63 12.27 7.14
C VAL A 21 8.96 13.75 7.08
N ASN A 22 7.98 14.58 7.44
CA ASN A 22 8.22 16.00 7.61
C ASN A 22 8.99 16.26 8.91
N LYS A 23 10.29 16.51 8.81
CA LYS A 23 11.17 16.82 9.97
C LYS A 23 10.80 18.11 10.72
N LEU A 24 10.00 18.98 10.12
CA LEU A 24 9.52 20.21 10.77
C LEU A 24 8.39 19.94 11.77
N THR A 25 7.86 18.72 11.79
CA THR A 25 6.78 18.27 12.65
C THR A 25 7.16 16.97 13.35
N ASN A 26 6.62 16.73 14.54
CA ASN A 26 6.84 15.45 15.21
C ASN A 26 6.04 14.36 14.49
N PHE A 27 6.75 13.38 13.95
CA PHE A 27 6.15 12.18 13.39
C PHE A 27 6.02 11.11 14.47
N ASP A 28 4.79 10.68 14.72
CA ASP A 28 4.50 9.60 15.67
C ASP A 28 4.21 8.31 14.91
N ILE A 29 5.17 7.38 14.99
CA ILE A 29 5.05 6.05 14.39
C ILE A 29 3.90 5.24 15.00
N ASN A 30 3.58 5.47 16.28
CA ASN A 30 2.50 4.73 16.96
C ASN A 30 1.13 5.13 16.40
N GLN A 31 0.97 6.39 15.97
CA GLN A 31 -0.24 6.84 15.31
C GLN A 31 -0.45 6.15 13.97
N LEU A 32 0.63 5.99 13.17
CA LEU A 32 0.57 5.24 11.92
C LEU A 32 0.25 3.75 12.17
N GLN A 33 0.88 3.15 13.18
CA GLN A 33 0.61 1.76 13.55
C GLN A 33 -0.86 1.56 13.94
N LYS A 34 -1.40 2.43 14.81
CA LYS A 34 -2.80 2.38 15.21
C LYS A 34 -3.76 2.55 14.02
N PHE A 35 -3.44 3.45 13.09
CA PHE A 35 -4.22 3.61 11.86
C PHE A 35 -4.25 2.31 11.04
N LEU A 36 -3.12 1.63 10.88
CA LEU A 36 -3.06 0.36 10.16
C LEU A 36 -3.80 -0.77 10.90
N GLU A 37 -3.78 -0.78 12.24
CA GLU A 37 -4.55 -1.72 13.06
C GLU A 37 -6.07 -1.48 12.97
N GLU A 38 -6.51 -0.25 12.72
CA GLU A 38 -7.91 0.07 12.45
C GLU A 38 -8.31 -0.41 11.05
N GLN A 39 -7.49 -0.11 10.03
CA GLN A 39 -7.70 -0.57 8.66
C GLN A 39 -7.70 -2.09 8.53
N SER A 40 -6.89 -2.81 9.31
CA SER A 40 -6.85 -4.27 9.24
C SER A 40 -8.17 -4.91 9.66
N LYS A 41 -8.93 -4.26 10.56
CA LYS A 41 -10.25 -4.72 10.97
C LYS A 41 -11.27 -4.57 9.85
N GLU A 42 -11.21 -3.47 9.10
CA GLU A 42 -12.07 -3.25 7.93
C GLU A 42 -11.77 -4.24 6.80
N LEU A 43 -10.49 -4.58 6.64
CA LEU A 43 -10.01 -5.51 5.63
C LEU A 43 -10.07 -6.98 6.05
N ASN A 44 -10.62 -7.28 7.25
CA ASN A 44 -10.63 -8.62 7.84
C ASN A 44 -9.25 -9.33 7.83
N SER A 45 -8.19 -8.56 8.02
CA SER A 45 -6.81 -9.06 8.05
C SER A 45 -6.31 -9.23 9.48
N ALA A 46 -5.64 -10.36 9.74
CA ALA A 46 -5.05 -10.66 11.04
C ALA A 46 -3.72 -9.93 11.28
N LEU A 47 -3.10 -9.41 10.21
CA LEU A 47 -1.76 -8.81 10.23
C LEU A 47 -1.80 -7.43 9.58
N ILE A 48 -1.03 -6.51 10.14
CA ILE A 48 -0.74 -5.22 9.50
C ILE A 48 0.51 -5.33 8.63
N PRO A 49 0.70 -4.46 7.63
CA PRO A 49 1.93 -4.45 6.85
C PRO A 49 3.14 -4.02 7.69
N ASP A 50 4.31 -4.59 7.39
CA ASP A 50 5.55 -4.19 8.07
C ASP A 50 5.88 -2.73 7.79
N ILE A 51 6.29 -2.02 8.84
CA ILE A 51 6.76 -0.64 8.77
C ILE A 51 8.25 -0.62 9.10
N SER A 52 9.03 0.10 8.31
CA SER A 52 10.47 0.25 8.53
C SER A 52 10.96 1.62 8.11
N PHE A 53 12.10 2.04 8.67
CA PHE A 53 12.82 3.23 8.25
C PHE A 53 14.05 2.83 7.44
N ILE A 54 14.16 3.31 6.20
CA ILE A 54 15.40 3.18 5.42
C ILE A 54 16.37 4.32 5.76
N GLN A 55 15.83 5.50 6.03
CA GLN A 55 16.52 6.69 6.50
C GLN A 55 15.66 7.35 7.58
N PRO A 56 16.22 8.26 8.42
CA PRO A 56 15.46 8.89 9.50
C PRO A 56 14.17 9.60 9.05
N ASP A 57 14.07 9.98 7.78
CA ASP A 57 12.91 10.63 7.16
C ASP A 57 12.25 9.84 6.05
N CYS A 58 12.53 8.56 5.93
CA CYS A 58 11.97 7.70 4.90
C CYS A 58 11.30 6.49 5.55
N VAL A 59 9.98 6.57 5.69
CA VAL A 59 9.14 5.48 6.19
C VAL A 59 8.68 4.64 5.01
N VAL A 60 8.86 3.33 5.13
CA VAL A 60 8.43 2.35 4.15
C VAL A 60 7.41 1.44 4.78
N VAL A 61 6.24 1.35 4.13
CA VAL A 61 5.16 0.43 4.49
C VAL A 61 5.09 -0.62 3.39
N LYS A 62 5.18 -1.90 3.76
CA LYS A 62 5.01 -2.99 2.80
C LYS A 62 3.56 -3.08 2.31
N GLN A 63 3.33 -3.76 1.20
CA GLN A 63 1.99 -4.16 0.77
C GLN A 63 1.31 -5.00 1.85
N TRP A 64 -0.02 -4.89 1.93
CA TRP A 64 -0.85 -5.79 2.73
C TRP A 64 -0.56 -7.27 2.42
N PRO A 65 -0.63 -8.15 3.44
CA PRO A 65 -0.51 -9.59 3.26
C PRO A 65 -1.49 -10.15 2.22
N THR A 66 -1.07 -11.16 1.46
CA THR A 66 -1.83 -11.75 0.34
C THR A 66 -3.13 -12.46 0.76
N ASP A 67 -3.27 -12.79 2.04
CA ASP A 67 -4.46 -13.36 2.66
C ASP A 67 -5.55 -12.31 2.96
N THR A 68 -5.28 -11.02 2.69
CA THR A 68 -6.28 -9.95 2.80
C THR A 68 -7.39 -10.16 1.77
N VAL A 69 -8.58 -10.54 2.20
CA VAL A 69 -9.72 -10.88 1.33
C VAL A 69 -10.45 -9.60 0.92
N VAL A 70 -10.47 -9.31 -0.36
CA VAL A 70 -11.35 -8.28 -0.94
C VAL A 70 -12.58 -8.96 -1.52
N GLU A 71 -13.74 -8.74 -0.90
CA GLU A 71 -15.00 -9.28 -1.40
C GLU A 71 -15.39 -8.60 -2.73
N ARG A 72 -15.85 -9.40 -3.69
CA ARG A 72 -16.40 -8.87 -4.94
C ARG A 72 -17.89 -8.59 -4.75
N SER A 73 -18.29 -7.35 -5.01
CA SER A 73 -19.70 -6.99 -5.11
C SER A 73 -20.33 -7.55 -6.40
N GLY A 74 -21.66 -7.71 -6.41
CA GLY A 74 -22.41 -8.06 -7.61
C GLY A 74 -22.54 -6.91 -8.62
N ASN A 75 -22.15 -5.69 -8.23
CA ASN A 75 -22.08 -4.53 -9.10
C ASN A 75 -20.64 -4.23 -9.50
N GLU A 76 -20.44 -3.86 -10.77
CA GLU A 76 -19.14 -3.51 -11.31
C GLU A 76 -19.03 -2.00 -11.56
N VAL A 77 -17.87 -1.43 -11.24
CA VAL A 77 -17.55 -0.02 -11.51
C VAL A 77 -16.29 0.01 -12.37
N ILE A 78 -16.39 0.65 -13.54
CA ILE A 78 -15.26 0.84 -14.45
C ILE A 78 -14.75 2.26 -14.27
N VAL A 79 -13.45 2.38 -14.03
CA VAL A 79 -12.75 3.66 -13.92
C VAL A 79 -11.77 3.82 -15.07
N ASP A 80 -11.35 5.06 -15.33
CA ASP A 80 -10.31 5.30 -16.32
C ASP A 80 -8.95 4.75 -15.85
N THR A 81 -7.98 4.74 -16.77
CA THR A 81 -6.64 4.18 -16.52
C THR A 81 -5.86 4.91 -15.42
N ILE A 82 -6.05 6.22 -15.27
CA ILE A 82 -5.34 7.04 -14.27
C ILE A 82 -5.91 6.77 -12.88
N CYS A 83 -7.23 6.71 -12.78
CA CYS A 83 -7.95 6.35 -11.57
C CYS A 83 -7.63 4.91 -11.14
N GLY A 84 -7.65 3.95 -12.06
CA GLY A 84 -7.25 2.57 -11.77
C GLY A 84 -5.82 2.47 -11.22
N ALA A 85 -4.87 3.22 -11.80
CA ALA A 85 -3.51 3.30 -11.29
C ALA A 85 -3.41 3.97 -9.90
N ALA A 86 -4.30 4.90 -9.57
CA ALA A 86 -4.39 5.48 -8.23
C ALA A 86 -4.92 4.47 -7.21
N VAL A 87 -6.02 3.77 -7.53
CA VAL A 87 -6.61 2.72 -6.69
C VAL A 87 -5.59 1.62 -6.35
N LEU A 88 -4.74 1.23 -7.30
CA LEU A 88 -3.67 0.24 -7.07
C LEU A 88 -2.59 0.69 -6.08
N ARG A 89 -2.50 2.00 -5.77
CA ARG A 89 -1.56 2.55 -4.78
C ARG A 89 -2.19 2.78 -3.40
N GLY A 90 -3.48 2.48 -3.25
CA GLY A 90 -4.29 2.83 -2.06
C GLY A 90 -4.55 4.33 -1.97
#